data_AF-A0A4Y2PUT5-F1
#
_entry.id   AF-A0A4Y2PUT5-F1
#
_cell.length_a   1.000
_cell.length_b   1.000
_cell.length_c   1.000
_cell.angle_alpha   90.00
_cell.angle_beta   90.00
_cell.angle_gamma   90.00
#
_symmetry.space_group_name_H-M   'P 1'
#
loop_
_entity.id
_entity.type
_entity.pdbx_description
1 polymer ?
#
loop_
_entity_poly.entity_id
_entity_poly.type
_entity_poly.pdbx_seq_one_letter_code
_entity_poly.pdbx_strand_id
1 'polypeptide(L)'
;MLPFARKEELRVVAEEIGETATVEMKVAELREIILGSKAYKNDPESVNNLLSSIVEAGKRKEEQSDNLEFEKIKLEKAKLEAQLELERISLEKAKIESVRIDTDASSVSGNGNSFNCVENYIHSVRSLTLPIPKRAEGWNLFFASLERAFNTKNVPEELKGEILLNLMGEKATNILVYIKEGDVKDYKKIKDTVLREFEPTPLACLQNFQKVKRLQNETMSNSLRDWRPGGNNIAHYAMLKISRH
;
A
#
# COMPACT_ATOMS: atom_id res chain seq x y z
N MET A 1 50.36 14.96 -24.43
CA MET A 1 49.17 14.76 -25.28
C MET A 1 48.08 15.69 -24.79
N LEU A 2 47.34 16.34 -25.70
CA LEU A 2 46.19 17.17 -25.32
C LEU A 2 45.11 16.30 -24.66
N PRO A 3 44.53 16.71 -23.52
CA PRO A 3 43.45 15.97 -22.86
C PRO A 3 42.26 15.69 -23.78
N PHE A 4 41.40 14.76 -23.36
CA PHE A 4 40.22 14.38 -24.12
C PHE A 4 39.16 15.49 -24.03
N ALA A 5 39.25 16.49 -24.92
CA ALA A 5 38.34 17.63 -25.02
C ALA A 5 37.40 17.48 -26.23
N ARG A 6 36.21 18.08 -26.12
CA ARG A 6 35.17 18.09 -27.17
C ARG A 6 35.63 18.93 -28.37
N LYS A 7 35.06 18.66 -29.54
CA LYS A 7 35.36 19.40 -30.79
C LYS A 7 35.25 20.92 -30.60
N GLU A 8 34.21 21.35 -29.89
CA GLU A 8 33.96 22.77 -29.64
C GLU A 8 34.99 23.40 -28.71
N GLU A 9 35.45 22.67 -27.69
CA GLU A 9 36.44 23.15 -26.73
C GLU A 9 37.81 23.33 -27.41
N LEU A 10 38.19 22.39 -28.29
CA LEU A 10 39.39 22.50 -29.10
C LEU A 10 39.32 23.67 -30.10
N ARG A 11 38.13 23.95 -30.63
CA ARG A 11 37.91 25.08 -31.53
C ARG A 11 38.14 26.41 -30.80
N VAL A 12 37.57 26.55 -29.60
CA VAL A 12 37.77 27.73 -28.75
C VAL A 12 39.25 27.93 -28.42
N VAL A 13 39.95 26.86 -28.03
CA VAL A 13 41.39 26.95 -27.75
C VAL A 13 42.19 27.37 -28.98
N ALA A 14 41.89 26.82 -30.16
CA ALA A 14 42.57 27.19 -31.40
C ALA A 14 42.34 28.66 -31.77
N GLU A 15 41.11 29.17 -31.62
CA GLU A 15 40.79 30.59 -31.83
C GLU A 15 41.53 31.50 -30.83
N GLU A 16 41.61 31.08 -29.56
CA GLU A 16 42.19 31.87 -28.47
C GLU A 16 43.73 31.93 -28.50
N ILE A 17 44.38 30.89 -29.05
CA ILE A 17 45.82 30.91 -29.36
C ILE A 17 46.15 31.59 -30.70
N GLY A 18 45.15 32.11 -31.41
CA GLY A 18 45.31 32.88 -32.66
C GLY A 18 45.44 32.04 -33.93
N GLU A 19 45.07 30.76 -33.90
CA GLU A 19 45.06 29.88 -35.08
C GLU A 19 43.68 29.90 -35.76
N THR A 20 43.64 29.62 -37.07
CA THR A 20 42.37 29.56 -37.81
C THR A 20 41.64 28.25 -37.52
N ALA A 21 40.52 28.32 -36.79
CA ALA A 21 39.63 27.19 -36.57
C ALA A 21 38.30 27.40 -37.30
N THR A 22 37.83 26.39 -38.01
CA THR A 22 36.52 26.42 -38.70
C THR A 22 35.60 25.34 -38.14
N VAL A 23 34.29 25.55 -38.24
CA VAL A 23 33.27 24.64 -37.71
C VAL A 23 33.31 23.26 -38.39
N GLU A 24 33.82 23.18 -39.62
CA GLU A 24 33.89 21.94 -40.41
C GLU A 24 35.08 21.04 -40.02
N MET A 25 36.12 21.58 -39.39
CA MET A 25 37.33 20.84 -39.03
C MET A 25 37.06 19.64 -38.11
N LYS A 26 37.83 18.57 -38.29
CA LYS A 26 37.77 17.39 -37.42
C LYS A 26 38.54 17.60 -36.13
N VAL A 27 38.18 16.84 -35.09
CA VAL A 27 38.88 16.84 -33.78
C VAL A 27 40.39 16.59 -33.95
N ALA A 28 40.77 15.68 -34.85
CA ALA A 28 42.17 15.40 -35.15
C ALA A 28 42.89 16.60 -35.77
N GLU A 29 42.26 17.28 -36.75
CA GLU A 29 42.83 18.45 -37.43
C GLU A 29 43.02 19.62 -36.44
N LEU A 30 42.04 19.88 -35.57
CA LEU A 30 42.15 20.89 -34.52
C LEU A 30 43.28 20.58 -33.53
N ARG A 31 43.46 19.30 -33.17
CA ARG A 31 44.58 18.87 -32.30
C ARG A 31 45.93 19.11 -32.96
N GLU A 32 46.07 18.80 -34.24
CA GLU A 32 47.31 19.03 -34.97
C GLU A 32 47.63 20.53 -35.09
N ILE A 33 46.62 21.38 -35.33
CA ILE A 33 46.79 22.83 -35.38
C ILE A 33 47.28 23.38 -34.03
N ILE A 34 46.64 22.99 -32.93
CA ILE A 34 47.03 23.43 -31.58
C ILE A 34 48.46 22.97 -31.25
N LEU A 35 48.78 21.69 -31.48
CA LEU A 35 50.11 21.13 -31.22
C LEU A 35 51.19 21.74 -32.13
N GLY A 36 50.82 22.11 -33.35
CA GLY A 36 51.69 22.74 -34.33
C GLY A 36 51.94 24.24 -34.07
N SER A 37 51.06 24.89 -33.31
CA SER A 37 51.08 26.34 -33.06
C SER A 37 52.35 26.79 -32.33
N LYS A 38 52.77 28.01 -32.62
CA LYS A 38 53.88 28.66 -31.89
C LYS A 38 53.53 28.88 -30.42
N ALA A 39 52.28 29.18 -30.11
CA ALA A 39 51.82 29.41 -28.74
C ALA A 39 52.01 28.15 -27.88
N TYR A 40 51.58 26.99 -28.37
CA TYR A 40 51.74 25.71 -27.68
C TYR A 40 53.19 25.26 -27.56
N LYS A 41 54.03 25.51 -28.59
CA LYS A 41 55.46 25.16 -28.55
C LYS A 41 56.24 26.01 -27.54
N ASN A 42 55.88 27.28 -27.41
CA ASN A 42 56.54 28.20 -26.50
C ASN A 42 56.09 28.00 -25.05
N ASP A 43 54.79 27.76 -24.83
CA ASP A 43 54.22 27.57 -23.50
C ASP A 43 53.12 26.49 -23.51
N PRO A 44 53.51 25.20 -23.54
CA PRO A 44 52.56 24.10 -23.57
C PRO A 44 51.76 23.99 -22.27
N GLU A 45 52.28 24.49 -21.15
CA GLU A 45 51.63 24.42 -19.85
C GLU A 45 50.44 25.37 -19.78
N SER A 46 50.61 26.61 -20.25
CA SER A 46 49.51 27.58 -20.33
C SER A 46 48.38 27.12 -21.25
N VAL A 47 48.69 26.54 -22.42
CA VAL A 47 47.64 26.02 -23.33
C VAL A 47 46.91 24.82 -22.73
N ASN A 48 47.62 23.93 -22.01
CA ASN A 48 46.97 22.83 -21.29
C ASN A 48 46.10 23.32 -20.12
N ASN A 49 46.52 24.39 -19.41
CA ASN A 49 45.73 25.01 -18.35
C ASN A 49 44.47 25.68 -18.90
N LEU A 50 44.58 26.37 -20.04
CA LEU A 50 43.44 26.95 -20.76
C LEU A 50 42.43 25.86 -21.14
N LEU A 51 42.90 24.77 -21.74
CA LEU A 51 42.05 23.65 -22.14
C LEU A 51 41.39 22.98 -20.93
N SER A 52 42.13 22.80 -19.83
CA SER A 52 41.60 22.24 -18.58
C SER A 52 40.51 23.13 -17.98
N SER A 53 40.73 24.45 -17.97
CA SER A 53 39.76 25.45 -17.51
C SER A 53 38.46 25.40 -18.33
N ILE A 54 38.56 25.28 -19.66
CA ILE A 54 37.41 25.21 -20.56
C ILE A 54 36.61 23.91 -20.35
N VAL A 55 37.30 22.76 -20.25
CA VAL A 55 36.65 21.46 -19.99
C VAL A 55 35.91 21.48 -18.65
N GLU A 56 36.54 22.00 -17.60
CA GLU A 56 35.89 22.13 -16.29
C GLU A 56 34.69 23.08 -16.33
N ALA A 57 34.80 24.23 -17.00
CA ALA A 57 33.70 25.17 -17.15
C ALA A 57 32.52 24.55 -17.92
N GLY A 58 32.80 23.72 -18.93
CA GLY A 58 31.80 22.95 -19.66
C GLY A 58 31.07 21.96 -18.75
N LYS A 59 31.81 21.21 -17.93
CA LYS A 59 31.23 20.23 -16.99
C LYS A 59 30.33 20.89 -15.94
N ARG A 60 30.75 22.03 -15.37
CA ARG A 60 29.94 22.78 -14.39
C ARG A 60 28.63 23.30 -14.99
N LYS A 61 28.65 23.72 -16.26
CA LYS A 61 27.43 24.18 -16.97
C LYS A 61 26.45 23.03 -17.25
N GLU A 62 26.97 21.86 -17.60
CA GLU A 62 26.18 20.65 -17.85
C GLU A 62 25.52 20.13 -16.57
N GLU A 63 26.28 20.06 -15.46
CA GLU A 63 25.73 19.73 -14.15
C GLU A 63 24.66 20.75 -13.68
N GLN A 64 24.85 22.03 -14.01
CA GLN A 64 23.87 23.07 -13.70
C GLN A 64 22.60 22.94 -14.54
N SER A 65 22.71 22.59 -15.84
CA SER A 65 21.53 22.36 -16.68
C SER A 65 20.74 21.13 -16.24
N ASP A 66 21.42 20.04 -15.89
CA ASP A 66 20.77 18.81 -15.43
C ASP A 66 20.02 19.03 -14.12
N ASN A 67 20.61 19.80 -13.20
CA ASN A 67 19.96 20.14 -11.93
C ASN A 67 18.72 21.03 -12.15
N LEU A 68 18.80 22.01 -13.06
CA LEU A 68 17.65 22.86 -13.41
C LEU A 68 16.54 22.06 -14.09
N GLU A 69 16.88 21.10 -14.96
CA GLU A 69 15.91 20.23 -15.62
C GLU A 69 15.21 19.30 -14.61
N PHE A 70 15.97 18.72 -13.67
CA PHE A 70 15.41 17.91 -12.59
C PHE A 70 14.48 18.72 -11.68
N GLU A 71 14.88 19.94 -11.31
CA GLU A 71 14.04 20.83 -10.51
C GLU A 71 12.76 21.23 -11.23
N LYS A 72 12.84 21.50 -12.54
CA LYS A 72 11.68 21.79 -13.38
C LYS A 72 10.71 20.60 -13.45
N ILE A 73 11.22 19.39 -13.67
CA ILE A 73 10.41 18.16 -13.68
C ILE A 73 9.72 17.95 -12.32
N LYS A 74 10.44 18.18 -11.22
CA LYS A 74 9.89 18.05 -9.86
C LYS A 74 8.77 19.06 -9.61
N LEU A 75 8.95 20.31 -10.03
CA LEU A 75 7.95 21.36 -9.91
C LEU A 75 6.71 21.08 -10.76
N GLU A 76 6.91 20.63 -12.00
CA GLU A 76 5.81 20.28 -12.91
C GLU A 76 4.98 19.11 -12.39
N LYS A 77 5.64 18.07 -11.87
CA LYS A 77 4.98 16.94 -11.22
C LYS A 77 4.14 17.38 -10.02
N ALA A 78 4.70 18.22 -9.14
CA ALA A 78 3.99 18.73 -7.97
C ALA A 78 2.78 19.59 -8.36
N LYS A 79 2.90 20.38 -9.42
CA LYS A 79 1.81 21.21 -9.94
C LYS A 79 0.68 20.36 -10.52
N LEU A 80 1.01 19.30 -11.25
CA LEU A 80 0.03 18.38 -11.84
C LEU A 80 -0.70 17.58 -10.75
N GLU A 81 0.03 17.11 -9.73
CA GLU A 81 -0.54 16.44 -8.56
C GLU A 81 -1.48 17.36 -7.77
N ALA A 82 -1.10 18.62 -7.54
CA ALA A 82 -1.97 19.60 -6.89
C ALA A 82 -3.23 19.91 -7.69
N GLN A 83 -3.14 19.96 -9.03
CA GLN A 83 -4.32 20.14 -9.90
C GLN A 83 -5.27 18.96 -9.82
N LEU A 84 -4.75 17.73 -9.88
CA LEU A 84 -5.55 16.52 -9.73
C LEU A 84 -6.25 16.46 -8.36
N GLU A 85 -5.57 16.88 -7.30
CA GLU A 85 -6.17 16.89 -5.96
C GLU A 85 -7.25 17.97 -5.83
N LEU A 86 -7.04 19.16 -6.40
CA LEU A 86 -8.08 20.20 -6.47
C LEU A 86 -9.28 19.75 -7.31
N GLU A 87 -9.06 19.06 -8.41
CA GLU A 87 -10.12 18.49 -9.24
C GLU A 87 -10.89 17.39 -8.50
N ARG A 88 -10.21 16.51 -7.76
CA ARG A 88 -10.84 15.52 -6.88
C ARG A 88 -11.71 16.17 -5.82
N ILE A 89 -11.17 17.16 -5.09
CA ILE A 89 -11.93 17.89 -4.06
C ILE A 89 -13.10 18.65 -4.69
N SER A 90 -12.94 19.21 -5.89
CA SER A 90 -14.01 19.91 -6.61
C SER A 90 -15.12 18.96 -7.03
N LEU A 91 -14.78 17.81 -7.61
CA LEU A 91 -15.73 16.75 -7.96
C LEU A 91 -16.45 16.21 -6.72
N GLU A 92 -15.74 16.03 -5.61
CA GLU A 92 -16.34 15.58 -4.35
C GLU A 92 -17.28 16.63 -3.75
N LYS A 93 -16.92 17.92 -3.79
CA LYS A 93 -17.80 19.02 -3.40
C LYS A 93 -19.04 19.13 -4.29
N ALA A 94 -18.90 18.99 -5.61
CA ALA A 94 -20.03 18.98 -6.54
C ALA A 94 -20.94 17.75 -6.33
N LYS A 95 -20.37 16.60 -5.92
CA LYS A 95 -21.11 15.41 -5.52
C LYS A 95 -21.86 15.61 -4.19
N ILE A 96 -21.36 16.46 -3.29
CA ILE A 96 -22.05 16.83 -2.05
C ILE A 96 -23.16 17.88 -2.32
N GLU A 97 -22.95 18.82 -3.25
CA GLU A 97 -23.93 19.87 -3.58
C GLU A 97 -25.14 19.30 -4.36
N SER A 98 -24.95 18.28 -5.19
CA SER A 98 -26.05 17.58 -5.89
C SER A 98 -26.91 16.67 -4.98
N VAL A 99 -26.49 16.39 -3.74
CA VAL A 99 -27.27 15.61 -2.76
C VAL A 99 -28.34 16.45 -2.06
N ARG A 100 -28.29 17.79 -2.15
CA ARG A 100 -29.21 18.67 -1.41
C ARG A 100 -30.50 19.04 -2.15
N ILE A 101 -30.64 18.75 -3.45
CA ILE A 101 -31.81 19.23 -4.22
C ILE A 101 -32.84 18.12 -4.52
N ASP A 102 -32.46 16.87 -4.78
CA ASP A 102 -33.47 15.89 -5.25
C ASP A 102 -33.82 14.85 -4.18
N THR A 103 -34.54 15.32 -3.16
CA THR A 103 -35.49 14.48 -2.43
C THR A 103 -36.78 14.44 -3.25
N ASP A 104 -36.77 13.78 -4.42
CA ASP A 104 -38.00 13.21 -4.97
C ASP A 104 -37.75 12.28 -6.17
N ALA A 105 -38.38 11.12 -6.07
CA ALA A 105 -38.84 10.26 -7.15
C ALA A 105 -37.85 9.74 -8.24
N SER A 106 -37.64 8.42 -8.15
CA SER A 106 -37.64 7.45 -9.26
C SER A 106 -36.44 7.37 -10.21
N SER A 107 -35.75 6.22 -10.10
CA SER A 107 -35.21 5.37 -11.18
C SER A 107 -34.52 6.02 -12.40
N VAL A 108 -33.23 5.75 -12.59
CA VAL A 108 -32.66 4.95 -13.71
C VAL A 108 -31.12 4.99 -13.69
N SER A 109 -30.53 3.78 -13.62
CA SER A 109 -29.34 3.27 -14.32
C SER A 109 -28.10 4.16 -14.56
N GLY A 110 -26.94 3.75 -14.02
CA GLY A 110 -25.65 4.31 -14.39
C GLY A 110 -24.47 3.89 -13.50
N ASN A 111 -24.18 2.59 -13.46
CA ASN A 111 -22.95 1.90 -13.04
C ASN A 111 -21.74 2.78 -12.60
N GLY A 112 -21.52 2.94 -11.29
CA GLY A 112 -20.33 3.61 -10.74
C GLY A 112 -20.19 3.72 -9.22
N ASN A 113 -21.11 3.17 -8.42
CA ASN A 113 -21.16 3.39 -6.95
C ASN A 113 -20.98 2.11 -6.09
N SER A 114 -20.62 0.95 -6.68
CA SER A 114 -20.58 -0.31 -5.92
C SER A 114 -19.50 -0.35 -4.82
N PHE A 115 -18.33 0.25 -5.05
CA PHE A 115 -17.23 0.25 -4.07
C PHE A 115 -17.55 1.05 -2.81
N ASN A 116 -18.23 2.19 -2.96
CA ASN A 116 -18.64 3.01 -1.82
C ASN A 116 -19.69 2.30 -0.94
N CYS A 117 -20.46 1.35 -1.47
CA CYS A 117 -21.47 0.63 -0.70
C CYS A 117 -20.83 -0.39 0.24
N VAL A 118 -19.92 -1.23 -0.26
CA VAL A 118 -19.27 -2.29 0.52
C VAL A 118 -18.31 -1.71 1.57
N GLU A 119 -17.50 -0.70 1.21
CA GLU A 119 -16.58 -0.07 2.15
C GLU A 119 -17.30 0.63 3.31
N ASN A 120 -18.43 1.29 3.03
CA ASN A 120 -19.27 1.89 4.07
C ASN A 120 -19.84 0.84 5.04
N TYR A 121 -20.24 -0.32 4.51
CA TYR A 121 -20.65 -1.44 5.35
C TYR A 121 -19.48 -2.01 6.15
N ILE A 122 -18.30 -2.17 5.56
CA ILE A 122 -17.10 -2.65 6.26
C ILE A 122 -16.80 -1.73 7.45
N HIS A 123 -16.73 -0.42 7.24
CA HIS A 123 -16.47 0.55 8.32
C HIS A 123 -17.57 0.53 9.39
N SER A 124 -18.83 0.52 8.97
CA SER A 124 -19.98 0.51 9.88
C SER A 124 -20.09 -0.77 10.70
N VAL A 125 -19.81 -1.91 10.09
CA VAL A 125 -19.80 -3.22 10.78
C VAL A 125 -18.59 -3.28 11.71
N ARG A 126 -17.38 -2.94 11.23
CA ARG A 126 -16.15 -2.98 12.02
C ARG A 126 -16.25 -2.22 13.34
N SER A 127 -16.91 -1.05 13.34
CA SER A 127 -17.11 -0.25 14.56
C SER A 127 -18.06 -0.87 15.59
N LEU A 128 -18.91 -1.82 15.18
CA LEU A 128 -19.89 -2.49 16.03
C LEU A 128 -19.52 -3.94 16.39
N THR A 129 -18.47 -4.47 15.77
CA THR A 129 -17.99 -5.84 15.98
C THR A 129 -16.80 -5.91 16.92
N LEU A 130 -16.69 -7.01 17.65
CA LEU A 130 -15.50 -7.30 18.44
C LEU A 130 -14.27 -7.46 17.52
N PRO A 131 -13.05 -7.17 18.02
CA PRO A 131 -11.84 -7.41 17.26
C PRO A 131 -11.64 -8.90 16.97
N ILE A 132 -10.92 -9.22 15.90
CA ILE A 132 -10.63 -10.59 15.50
C ILE A 132 -9.97 -11.36 16.66
N PRO A 133 -10.55 -12.48 17.12
CA PRO A 133 -10.02 -13.25 18.23
C PRO A 133 -8.61 -13.77 17.97
N LYS A 134 -7.77 -13.69 19.00
CA LYS A 134 -6.44 -14.33 19.01
C LYS A 134 -6.49 -15.78 19.46
N ARG A 135 -7.49 -16.13 20.28
CA ARG A 135 -7.69 -17.48 20.83
C ARG A 135 -9.02 -18.06 20.39
N ALA A 136 -9.10 -19.39 20.46
CA ALA A 136 -10.20 -20.19 19.95
C ALA A 136 -11.54 -19.87 20.66
N GLU A 137 -11.50 -19.53 21.95
CA GLU A 137 -12.71 -19.30 22.76
C GLU A 137 -13.47 -18.01 22.39
N GLY A 138 -12.81 -17.09 21.66
CA GLY A 138 -13.38 -15.79 21.31
C GLY A 138 -14.24 -15.77 20.04
N TRP A 139 -14.19 -16.83 19.21
CA TRP A 139 -14.86 -16.84 17.90
C TRP A 139 -16.38 -16.80 17.98
N ASN A 140 -16.99 -17.53 18.92
CA ASN A 140 -18.44 -17.51 19.11
C ASN A 140 -18.96 -16.12 19.49
N LEU A 141 -18.26 -15.41 20.38
CA LEU A 141 -18.61 -14.04 20.75
C LEU A 141 -18.40 -13.07 19.60
N PHE A 142 -17.31 -13.23 18.84
CA PHE A 142 -17.06 -12.45 17.64
C PHE A 142 -18.21 -12.59 16.63
N PHE A 143 -18.60 -13.83 16.28
CA PHE A 143 -19.70 -14.07 15.35
C PHE A 143 -21.04 -13.54 15.86
N ALA A 144 -21.35 -13.72 17.14
CA ALA A 144 -22.56 -13.13 17.72
C ALA A 144 -22.58 -11.60 17.60
N SER A 145 -21.43 -10.94 17.79
CA SER A 145 -21.30 -9.48 17.61
C SER A 145 -21.42 -9.07 16.14
N LEU A 146 -20.84 -9.86 15.23
CA LEU A 146 -20.85 -9.65 13.78
C LEU A 146 -22.26 -9.78 13.19
N GLU A 147 -22.97 -10.86 13.53
CA GLU A 147 -24.35 -11.08 13.08
C GLU A 147 -25.28 -9.98 13.58
N ARG A 148 -25.08 -9.53 14.82
CA ARG A 148 -25.81 -8.38 15.36
C ARG A 148 -25.52 -7.11 14.54
N ALA A 149 -24.26 -6.84 14.23
CA ALA A 149 -23.86 -5.68 13.43
C ALA A 149 -24.44 -5.74 12.01
N PHE A 150 -24.44 -6.90 11.37
CA PHE A 150 -25.06 -7.12 10.06
C PHE A 150 -26.55 -6.80 10.09
N ASN A 151 -27.27 -7.28 11.10
CA ASN A 151 -28.69 -7.02 11.25
C ASN A 151 -28.96 -5.54 11.53
N THR A 152 -28.18 -4.90 12.41
CA THR A 152 -28.31 -3.46 12.73
C THR A 152 -28.09 -2.56 11.52
N LYS A 153 -27.18 -2.96 10.61
CA LYS A 153 -26.84 -2.18 9.42
C LYS A 153 -27.59 -2.63 8.17
N ASN A 154 -28.49 -3.60 8.27
CA ASN A 154 -29.23 -4.17 7.14
C ASN A 154 -28.31 -4.59 5.98
N VAL A 155 -27.24 -5.31 6.30
CA VAL A 155 -26.25 -5.74 5.31
C VAL A 155 -26.84 -6.84 4.40
N PRO A 156 -26.80 -6.66 3.06
CA PRO A 156 -27.24 -7.68 2.11
C PRO A 156 -26.50 -9.01 2.28
N GLU A 157 -27.21 -10.14 2.15
CA GLU A 157 -26.65 -11.49 2.37
C GLU A 157 -25.43 -11.77 1.49
N GLU A 158 -25.48 -11.32 0.24
CA GLU A 158 -24.42 -11.49 -0.76
C GLU A 158 -23.09 -10.81 -0.39
N LEU A 159 -23.14 -9.80 0.49
CA LEU A 159 -21.96 -9.01 0.91
C LEU A 159 -21.38 -9.49 2.24
N LYS A 160 -22.13 -10.27 3.04
CA LYS A 160 -21.70 -10.69 4.38
C LYS A 160 -20.43 -11.53 4.36
N GLY A 161 -20.29 -12.40 3.37
CA GLY A 161 -19.09 -13.22 3.17
C GLY A 161 -17.85 -12.37 2.88
N GLU A 162 -17.97 -11.45 1.93
CA GLU A 162 -16.89 -10.52 1.56
C GLU A 162 -16.47 -9.61 2.72
N ILE A 163 -17.44 -9.07 3.46
CA ILE A 163 -17.17 -8.24 4.64
C ILE A 163 -16.46 -9.06 5.72
N LEU A 164 -16.90 -10.30 6.01
CA LEU A 164 -16.25 -11.16 6.99
C LEU A 164 -14.77 -11.42 6.62
N LEU A 165 -14.50 -11.77 5.37
CA LEU A 165 -13.13 -12.02 4.89
C LEU A 165 -12.27 -10.76 5.00
N ASN A 166 -12.81 -9.59 4.64
CA ASN A 166 -12.11 -8.33 4.81
C ASN A 166 -11.78 -8.03 6.28
N LEU A 167 -12.71 -8.26 7.20
CA LEU A 167 -12.49 -8.06 8.64
C LEU A 167 -11.41 -8.98 9.22
N MET A 168 -11.26 -10.19 8.67
CA MET A 168 -10.26 -11.18 9.10
C MET A 168 -8.82 -10.81 8.70
N GLY A 169 -8.65 -9.94 7.70
CA GLY A 169 -7.34 -9.49 7.22
C GLY A 169 -6.45 -10.67 6.83
N GLU A 170 -5.23 -10.73 7.37
CA GLU A 170 -4.26 -11.79 7.06
C GLU A 170 -4.79 -13.20 7.35
N LYS A 171 -5.63 -13.38 8.38
CA LYS A 171 -6.22 -14.69 8.71
C LYS A 171 -7.18 -15.20 7.63
N ALA A 172 -7.68 -14.32 6.76
CA ALA A 172 -8.53 -14.72 5.65
C ALA A 172 -7.77 -15.59 4.65
N THR A 173 -6.45 -15.44 4.51
CA THR A 173 -5.64 -16.23 3.57
C THR A 173 -5.73 -17.73 3.85
N ASN A 174 -5.65 -18.15 5.11
CA ASN A 174 -5.81 -19.55 5.53
C ASN A 174 -7.19 -20.10 5.18
N ILE A 175 -8.22 -19.25 5.23
CA ILE A 175 -9.61 -19.63 4.98
C ILE A 175 -9.88 -19.71 3.47
N LEU A 176 -9.32 -18.79 2.68
CA LEU A 176 -9.46 -18.75 1.23
C LEU A 176 -8.92 -20.00 0.54
N VAL A 177 -7.93 -20.71 1.11
CA VAL A 177 -7.44 -22.00 0.59
C VAL A 177 -8.55 -23.07 0.50
N TYR A 178 -9.56 -22.99 1.36
CA TYR A 178 -10.64 -23.97 1.45
C TYR A 178 -11.92 -23.53 0.73
N ILE A 179 -11.97 -22.31 0.20
CA ILE A 179 -13.17 -21.70 -0.42
C ILE A 179 -12.96 -21.62 -1.94
N LYS A 180 -13.95 -22.04 -2.73
CA LYS A 180 -13.91 -21.89 -4.20
C LYS A 180 -14.34 -20.49 -4.60
N GLU A 181 -13.93 -20.01 -5.78
CA GLU A 181 -14.20 -18.64 -6.26
C GLU A 181 -15.67 -18.22 -6.19
N GLY A 182 -16.61 -19.14 -6.44
CA GLY A 182 -18.05 -18.87 -6.36
C GLY A 182 -18.64 -18.82 -4.94
N ASP A 183 -17.93 -19.34 -3.94
CA ASP A 183 -18.41 -19.49 -2.57
C ASP A 183 -18.03 -18.30 -1.66
N VAL A 184 -17.28 -17.33 -2.17
CA VAL A 184 -16.79 -16.15 -1.42
C VAL A 184 -17.95 -15.27 -0.89
N LYS A 185 -19.14 -15.41 -1.48
CA LYS A 185 -20.36 -14.71 -1.04
C LYS A 185 -21.17 -15.52 -0.01
N ASP A 186 -20.90 -16.81 0.14
CA ASP A 186 -21.64 -17.68 1.06
C ASP A 186 -21.11 -17.51 2.50
N TYR A 187 -21.74 -16.59 3.22
CA TYR A 187 -21.40 -16.30 4.62
C TYR A 187 -21.42 -17.54 5.51
N LYS A 188 -22.40 -18.43 5.34
CA LYS A 188 -22.55 -19.61 6.20
C LYS A 188 -21.38 -20.56 6.01
N LYS A 189 -21.01 -20.83 4.76
CA LYS A 189 -19.88 -21.69 4.42
C LYS A 189 -18.55 -21.14 4.91
N ILE A 190 -18.35 -19.83 4.79
CA ILE A 190 -17.15 -19.15 5.30
C ILE A 190 -17.12 -19.26 6.83
N LYS A 191 -18.21 -18.94 7.53
CA LYS A 191 -18.32 -19.08 8.99
C LYS A 191 -17.99 -20.49 9.46
N ASP A 192 -18.57 -21.52 8.85
CA ASP A 192 -18.32 -22.91 9.20
C ASP A 192 -16.84 -23.30 8.99
N THR A 193 -16.21 -22.78 7.95
CA THR A 193 -14.78 -22.98 7.67
C THR A 193 -13.89 -22.29 8.73
N VAL A 194 -14.24 -21.07 9.12
CA VAL A 194 -13.55 -20.33 10.19
C VAL A 194 -13.67 -21.06 11.53
N LEU A 195 -14.86 -21.55 11.87
CA LEU A 195 -15.06 -22.31 13.10
C LEU A 195 -14.27 -23.62 13.06
N ARG A 196 -14.27 -24.35 11.94
CA ARG A 196 -13.46 -25.58 11.80
C ARG A 196 -11.96 -25.33 11.98
N GLU A 197 -11.44 -24.23 11.43
CA GLU A 197 -10.01 -23.93 11.48
C GLU A 197 -9.57 -23.39 12.85
N PHE A 198 -10.41 -22.60 13.51
CA PHE A 198 -10.00 -21.85 14.70
C PHE A 198 -10.73 -22.19 16.00
N GLU A 199 -11.82 -22.98 16.00
CA GLU A 199 -12.39 -23.49 17.24
C GLU A 199 -11.51 -24.59 17.85
N PRO A 200 -11.51 -24.71 19.18
CA PRO A 200 -10.73 -25.75 19.81
C PRO A 200 -11.38 -27.10 19.52
N THR A 201 -10.57 -28.06 19.08
CA THR A 201 -11.06 -29.43 18.89
C THR A 201 -11.59 -29.99 20.22
N PRO A 202 -12.56 -30.93 20.21
CA PRO A 202 -13.05 -31.55 21.44
C PRO A 202 -11.93 -32.15 22.32
N LEU A 203 -10.86 -32.65 21.70
CA LEU A 203 -9.68 -33.15 22.39
C LEU A 203 -8.89 -32.01 23.07
N ALA A 204 -8.69 -30.89 22.40
CA ALA A 204 -8.04 -29.71 22.98
C ALA A 204 -8.86 -29.13 24.14
N CYS A 205 -10.20 -29.10 24.03
CA CYS A 205 -11.09 -28.75 25.14
C CYS A 205 -10.89 -29.67 26.34
N LEU A 206 -10.81 -30.98 26.12
CA LEU A 206 -10.59 -31.97 27.18
C LEU A 206 -9.20 -31.82 27.83
N GLN A 207 -8.15 -31.60 27.04
CA GLN A 207 -6.81 -31.36 27.57
C GLN A 207 -6.73 -30.05 28.36
N ASN A 208 -7.36 -28.98 27.87
CA ASN A 208 -7.46 -27.71 28.60
C ASN A 208 -8.22 -27.91 29.92
N PHE A 209 -9.35 -28.64 29.88
CA PHE A 209 -10.11 -29.00 31.09
C PHE A 209 -9.24 -29.74 32.11
N GLN A 210 -8.44 -30.71 31.67
CA GLN A 210 -7.55 -31.48 32.55
C GLN A 210 -6.38 -30.66 33.12
N LYS A 211 -5.92 -29.62 32.40
CA LYS A 211 -4.83 -28.74 32.83
C LYS A 211 -5.27 -27.69 33.84
N VAL A 212 -6.53 -27.28 33.82
CA VAL A 212 -7.08 -26.32 34.78
C VAL A 212 -7.22 -27.01 36.14
N LYS A 213 -6.27 -26.76 37.04
CA LYS A 213 -6.38 -27.11 38.46
C LYS A 213 -6.99 -25.94 39.21
N ARG A 214 -8.02 -26.24 40.00
CA ARG A 214 -8.65 -25.28 40.90
C ARG A 214 -7.60 -24.80 41.92
N LEU A 215 -7.29 -23.50 41.92
CA LEU A 215 -6.41 -22.90 42.92
C LEU A 215 -7.12 -22.91 44.29
N GLN A 216 -6.38 -23.14 45.38
CA GLN A 216 -6.94 -23.36 46.73
C GLN A 216 -7.77 -22.19 47.29
N ASN A 217 -7.71 -21.03 46.62
CA ASN A 217 -8.24 -19.75 47.01
C ASN A 217 -9.33 -19.22 46.04
N GLU A 218 -9.80 -20.04 45.11
CA GLU A 218 -10.93 -19.69 44.22
C GLU A 218 -12.30 -20.04 44.81
N THR A 219 -13.13 -19.03 45.00
CA THR A 219 -14.56 -19.19 45.26
C THR A 219 -15.23 -19.89 44.08
N MET A 220 -16.22 -20.76 44.35
CA MET A 220 -16.96 -21.55 43.34
C MET A 220 -17.46 -20.69 42.15
N SER A 221 -17.87 -19.45 42.44
CA SER A 221 -18.36 -18.47 41.47
C SER A 221 -17.29 -17.90 40.53
N ASN A 222 -16.03 -17.89 40.93
CA ASN A 222 -14.91 -17.44 40.08
C ASN A 222 -14.44 -18.56 39.16
N SER A 223 -14.32 -19.78 39.68
CA SER A 223 -13.99 -20.94 38.85
C SER A 223 -15.03 -21.13 37.74
N LEU A 224 -16.34 -21.08 38.06
CA LEU A 224 -17.44 -21.20 37.09
C LEU A 224 -17.49 -20.11 36.01
N ARG A 225 -16.87 -18.95 36.22
CA ARG A 225 -16.79 -17.88 35.20
C ARG A 225 -15.77 -18.19 34.12
N ASP A 226 -14.63 -18.77 34.47
CA ASP A 226 -13.64 -19.27 33.51
C ASP A 226 -14.17 -20.48 32.71
N TRP A 227 -15.17 -21.18 33.24
CA TRP A 227 -15.84 -22.31 32.59
C TRP A 227 -17.04 -21.93 31.69
N ARG A 228 -17.32 -20.65 31.40
CA ARG A 228 -18.33 -20.28 30.39
C ARG A 228 -17.68 -20.02 29.02
N PRO A 229 -17.70 -20.99 28.08
CA PRO A 229 -17.53 -20.66 26.68
C PRO A 229 -18.82 -20.03 26.18
N GLY A 230 -18.70 -18.91 25.47
CA GLY A 230 -19.82 -18.24 24.83
C GLY A 230 -20.57 -19.21 23.92
N GLY A 231 -21.84 -19.48 24.25
CA GLY A 231 -22.85 -20.06 23.38
C GLY A 231 -22.58 -21.48 22.86
N ASN A 232 -23.18 -22.47 23.51
CA ASN A 232 -23.55 -23.78 22.96
C ASN A 232 -22.46 -24.62 22.27
N ASN A 233 -21.70 -25.40 23.06
CA ASN A 233 -21.58 -26.86 22.79
C ASN A 233 -20.82 -27.65 23.88
N ILE A 234 -20.08 -26.99 24.76
CA ILE A 234 -19.26 -27.72 25.75
C ILE A 234 -20.10 -28.23 26.94
N ALA A 235 -21.15 -27.49 27.33
CA ALA A 235 -22.07 -27.92 28.39
C ALA A 235 -22.90 -29.18 28.02
N HIS A 236 -23.23 -29.36 26.73
CA HIS A 236 -23.99 -30.52 26.27
C HIS A 236 -23.17 -31.82 26.38
N TYR A 237 -21.87 -31.76 26.05
CA TYR A 237 -20.95 -32.88 26.22
C TYR A 237 -20.63 -33.19 27.70
N ALA A 238 -20.58 -32.18 28.56
CA ALA A 238 -20.39 -32.38 30.01
C ALA A 238 -21.63 -32.98 30.69
N MET A 239 -22.84 -32.56 30.30
CA MET A 239 -24.11 -33.08 30.85
C MET A 239 -24.36 -34.55 30.48
N LEU A 240 -23.93 -34.98 29.28
CA LEU A 240 -24.05 -36.37 28.83
C LEU A 240 -23.21 -37.37 29.66
N LYS A 241 -22.19 -36.91 30.40
CA LYS A 241 -21.43 -37.77 31.33
C LYS A 241 -21.95 -37.76 32.77
N ILE A 242 -22.80 -36.81 33.16
CA ILE A 242 -23.38 -36.75 34.51
C ILE A 242 -24.69 -37.55 34.60
N SER A 243 -25.37 -37.84 33.47
CA SER A 243 -26.57 -38.70 33.43
C SER A 243 -26.29 -40.21 33.27
N ARG A 244 -25.04 -40.65 33.37
CA ARG A 244 -24.67 -42.06 33.45
C ARG A 244 -23.72 -42.30 34.63
N HIS A 245 -24.21 -42.03 35.84
CA HIS A 245 -23.81 -42.70 37.07
C HIS A 245 -24.90 -42.58 38.13
#